data_AF-A0A0F8Z1V3-F1
#
_entry.id   AF-A0A0F8Z1V3-F1
#
_cell.length_a   1.000
_cell.length_b   1.000
_cell.length_c   1.000
_cell.angle_alpha   90.00
_cell.angle_beta   90.00
_cell.angle_gamma   90.00
#
_symmetry.space_group_name_H-M   'P 1'
#
loop_
_entity.id
_entity.type
_entity.pdbx_description
1 polymer ?
#
loop_
_entity_poly.entity_id
_entity_poly.type
_entity_poly.pdbx_seq_one_letter_code
_entity_poly.pdbx_strand_id
1 'polypeptide(L)' 'MILPTERTKTKSKNPKKLLIYSIPKAGKTTILAGLENALIVDLEGGTDYVDAMSVPAPHIDLVSEVMGLLKKGHK' A
#
# COMPACT_ATOMS: atom_id res chain seq x y z
N MET A 1 -26.75 -22.23 -14.17
CA MET A 1 -26.01 -21.58 -13.06
C MET A 1 -26.54 -22.18 -11.77
N ILE A 2 -25.70 -22.84 -10.96
CA ILE A 2 -26.12 -23.57 -9.76
C ILE A 2 -25.73 -22.74 -8.53
N LEU A 3 -26.65 -22.60 -7.58
CA LEU A 3 -26.43 -21.86 -6.34
C LEU A 3 -25.67 -22.74 -5.33
N PRO A 4 -24.65 -22.22 -4.62
CA PRO A 4 -23.90 -23.00 -3.65
C PRO A 4 -24.78 -23.37 -2.44
N THR A 5 -24.80 -24.66 -2.08
CA THR A 5 -25.52 -25.19 -0.91
C THR A 5 -24.65 -25.37 0.32
N GLU A 6 -23.33 -25.18 0.20
CA GLU A 6 -22.37 -25.29 1.29
C GLU A 6 -21.52 -24.03 1.48
N ARG A 7 -20.95 -23.88 2.69
CA ARG A 7 -20.11 -22.74 3.06
C ARG A 7 -18.80 -22.77 2.27
N THR A 8 -18.63 -21.79 1.39
CA THR A 8 -17.38 -21.62 0.63
C THR A 8 -16.21 -21.34 1.59
N LYS A 9 -15.12 -22.13 1.49
CA LYS A 9 -13.89 -21.89 2.27
C LYS A 9 -13.29 -20.51 1.94
N THR A 10 -12.67 -19.90 2.95
CA THR A 10 -12.02 -18.59 2.84
C THR A 10 -10.92 -18.62 1.78
N LYS A 11 -11.02 -17.75 0.76
CA LYS A 11 -10.09 -17.71 -0.38
C LYS A 11 -8.84 -16.84 -0.14
N SER A 12 -8.86 -15.94 0.84
CA SER A 12 -7.70 -15.09 1.19
C SER A 12 -7.80 -14.65 2.65
N LYS A 13 -6.67 -14.73 3.38
CA LYS A 13 -6.56 -14.19 4.75
C LYS A 13 -6.14 -12.70 4.76
N ASN A 14 -5.54 -12.21 3.68
CA ASN A 14 -5.09 -10.83 3.56
C ASN A 14 -6.02 -10.01 2.64
N PRO A 15 -6.32 -8.75 2.97
CA PRO A 15 -7.03 -7.87 2.06
C PRO A 15 -6.18 -7.61 0.81
N LYS A 16 -6.79 -7.73 -0.38
CA LYS A 16 -6.11 -7.43 -1.65
C LYS A 16 -5.81 -5.93 -1.81
N LYS A 17 -6.62 -5.08 -1.19
CA LYS A 17 -6.52 -3.61 -1.19
C LYS A 17 -7.00 -3.12 0.17
N LEU A 18 -6.29 -2.14 0.74
CA LEU A 18 -6.61 -1.53 2.03
C LEU A 18 -6.68 -0.01 1.86
N LEU A 19 -7.77 0.61 2.33
CA LEU A 19 -7.93 2.06 2.40
C LEU A 19 -8.01 2.46 3.87
N ILE A 20 -7.11 3.34 4.31
CA ILE A 20 -7.09 3.88 5.67
C ILE A 20 -7.31 5.39 5.58
N TYR A 21 -8.38 5.89 6.20
CA TYR A 21 -8.70 7.31 6.29
C TYR A 21 -8.86 7.73 7.75
N SER A 22 -8.33 8.91 8.09
CA SER A 22 -8.49 9.56 9.39
C SER A 22 -7.98 10.99 9.29
N ILE A 23 -8.16 11.77 10.36
CA ILE A 23 -7.61 13.13 10.46
C ILE A 23 -6.07 13.15 10.29
N PRO A 24 -5.47 14.28 9.87
CA PRO A 24 -4.03 14.43 9.81
C PRO A 24 -3.35 14.05 11.13
N LYS A 25 -2.16 13.44 11.05
CA LYS A 25 -1.34 13.05 12.22
C LYS A 25 -1.95 12.01 13.18
N ALA A 26 -3.03 11.33 12.80
CA ALA A 26 -3.59 10.21 13.58
C ALA A 26 -2.77 8.89 13.49
N GLY A 27 -1.48 8.95 13.14
CA GLY A 27 -0.59 7.78 13.11
C GLY A 27 -0.71 6.86 11.89
N LYS A 28 -1.40 7.27 10.81
CA LYS A 28 -1.55 6.45 9.59
C LYS A 28 -0.20 6.05 9.00
N THR A 29 0.65 7.03 8.71
CA THR A 29 1.97 6.80 8.13
C THR A 29 2.85 6.01 9.09
N THR A 30 2.79 6.30 10.39
CA THR A 30 3.56 5.59 11.42
C THR A 30 3.22 4.09 11.47
N ILE A 31 1.94 3.73 11.42
CA ILE A 31 1.52 2.31 11.42
C ILE A 31 2.00 1.60 10.15
N LEU A 32 1.91 2.26 8.99
CA LEU A 32 2.33 1.67 7.72
C LEU A 32 3.85 1.57 7.59
N ALA A 33 4.59 2.52 8.15
CA ALA A 33 6.06 2.51 8.22
C ALA A 33 6.60 1.35 9.06
N GLY A 34 5.85 0.92 10.08
CA GLY A 34 6.19 -0.24 10.91
C GLY A 34 5.99 -1.60 10.23
N LEU A 35 5.47 -1.65 9.01
CA LEU A 35 5.32 -2.90 8.27
C LEU A 35 6.64 -3.30 7.61
N GLU A 36 7.17 -4.45 8.00
CA GLU A 36 8.40 -4.98 7.42
C GLU A 36 8.25 -5.23 5.91
N ASN A 37 9.27 -4.84 5.15
CA ASN A 37 9.32 -5.00 3.69
C ASN A 37 8.16 -4.33 2.93
N ALA A 38 7.57 -3.27 3.48
CA ALA A 38 6.54 -2.48 2.83
C ALA A 38 7.13 -1.23 2.17
N LEU A 39 7.06 -1.15 0.83
CA LEU A 39 7.45 0.06 0.09
C LEU A 39 6.31 1.09 0.18
N ILE A 40 6.60 2.25 0.75
CA ILE A 40 5.67 3.38 0.79
C ILE A 40 5.96 4.32 -0.39
N VAL A 41 4.96 4.49 -1.26
CA VAL A 41 5.00 5.55 -2.29
C VAL A 41 4.34 6.78 -1.68
N ASP A 42 5.14 7.78 -1.32
CA ASP A 42 4.68 8.95 -0.58
C ASP A 42 4.33 10.09 -1.53
N LEU A 43 3.05 10.46 -1.55
CA LEU A 43 2.53 11.56 -2.38
C LEU A 43 2.41 12.88 -1.62
N GLU A 44 2.48 12.84 -0.29
CA GLU A 44 2.11 13.98 0.58
C GLU A 44 3.26 14.45 1.50
N GLY A 45 4.40 13.74 1.51
CA GLY A 45 5.54 14.04 2.39
C GLY A 45 5.30 13.61 3.85
N GLY A 46 4.39 12.65 4.07
CA GLY A 46 4.09 12.14 5.40
C GLY A 46 5.19 11.27 5.99
N THR A 47 6.06 10.69 5.14
CA THR A 47 7.13 9.78 5.55
C THR A 47 8.38 10.49 6.04
N ASP A 48 8.52 11.80 5.82
CA ASP A 48 9.67 12.60 6.30
C ASP A 48 9.87 12.58 7.83
N TYR A 49 8.85 12.13 8.58
CA TYR A 49 8.83 12.09 10.04
C TYR A 49 8.96 10.70 10.64
N VAL A 50 9.16 9.65 9.82
CA VAL A 50 9.23 8.26 10.27
C VAL A 50 10.30 7.49 9.50
N ASP A 51 10.96 6.55 10.17
CA ASP A 51 11.83 5.60 9.49
C ASP A 51 10.99 4.62 8.67
N ALA A 52 11.14 4.65 7.35
CA ALA A 52 10.38 3.79 6.45
C ALA A 52 11.16 3.49 5.16
N MET A 53 10.83 2.36 4.52
CA MET A 53 11.21 2.13 3.13
C MET A 53 10.25 2.95 2.24
N SER A 54 10.57 4.22 1.99
CA SER A 54 9.73 5.12 1.20
C SER A 54 10.42 5.70 -0.04
N VAL A 55 9.62 6.05 -1.04
CA VAL A 55 10.04 6.80 -2.23
C VAL A 55 9.11 8.00 -2.40
N PRO A 56 9.65 9.23 -2.45
CA PRO A 56 8.84 10.43 -2.68
C PRO A 56 8.34 10.49 -4.13
N ALA A 57 7.04 10.72 -4.31
CA ALA A 57 6.39 10.84 -5.60
C ALA A 57 5.25 11.88 -5.56
N PRO A 58 5.53 13.17 -5.28
CA PRO A 58 4.51 14.22 -5.15
C PRO A 58 3.73 14.51 -6.44
N HIS A 59 4.21 14.01 -7.59
CA HIS A 59 3.61 14.23 -8.90
C HIS A 59 3.35 12.92 -9.62
N ILE A 60 2.32 12.92 -10.47
CA ILE A 60 1.85 11.72 -11.18
C ILE A 60 2.92 11.10 -12.10
N ASP A 61 3.83 11.92 -12.64
CA ASP A 61 4.92 11.46 -13.48
C ASP A 61 5.91 10.57 -12.70
N LEU A 62 6.21 10.96 -11.45
CA LEU A 62 7.07 10.19 -10.54
C LEU A 62 6.40 8.88 -10.11
N VAL A 63 5.09 8.91 -9.85
CA VAL A 63 4.32 7.68 -9.58
C VAL A 63 4.43 6.72 -10.76
N SER A 64 4.29 7.23 -11.98
CA SER A 64 4.39 6.43 -13.20
C SER A 64 5.78 5.81 -13.38
N GLU A 65 6.83 6.56 -13.05
CA GLU A 65 8.21 6.08 -13.05
C GLU A 65 8.43 4.94 -12.05
N VAL A 66 8.00 5.14 -10.79
CA VAL A 66 8.07 4.11 -9.73
C VAL A 66 7.33 2.84 -10.17
N MET A 67 6.13 2.98 -10.74
CA MET A 67 5.37 1.85 -11.27
C MET A 67 6.09 1.15 -12.44
N GLY A 68 6.82 1.89 -13.27
CA GLY A 68 7.67 1.35 -14.32
C GLY A 68 8.82 0.51 -13.78
N LEU A 69 9.48 0.98 -12.72
CA LEU A 69 10.56 0.26 -12.04
C LEU A 69 10.05 -1.01 -11.35
N LEU A 70 8.91 -0.93 -10.65
CA LEU A 70 8.28 -2.09 -10.00
C LEU A 70 7.97 -3.20 -11.00
N LYS A 71 7.47 -2.86 -12.19
CA LYS A 71 7.22 -3.85 -13.26
C LYS A 71 8.49 -4.50 -13.81
N LYS A 72 9.63 -3.79 -13.80
CA LYS A 72 10.92 -4.31 -14.25
C LYS A 72 11.58 -5.20 -13.20
N GLY A 73 11.46 -4.84 -11.92
CA GLY A 73 12.01 -5.62 -10.78
C GLY A 73 11.22 -6.88 -10.44
N HIS A 74 9.97 -6.99 -10.88
CA HIS A 74 9.13 -8.20 -10.73
C HIS A 74 9.28 -9.23 -11.87
N LYS A 75 10.36 -9.16 -12.67
CA LYS A 75 10.70 -10.18 -13.67
C LYS A 75 11.66 -11.21 -13.11
#